data_AF-A0AA87LV88-F1
#
_entry.id   AF-A0AA87LV88-F1
#
_cell.length_a   1.000
_cell.length_b   1.000
_cell.length_c   1.000
_cell.angle_alpha   90.00
_cell.angle_beta   90.00
_cell.angle_gamma   90.00
#
_symmetry.space_group_name_H-M   'P 1'
#
loop_
_entity.id
_entity.type
_entity.pdbx_description
1 polymer ?
#
loop_
_entity_poly.entity_id
_entity_poly.type
_entity_poly.pdbx_seq_one_letter_code
_entity_poly.pdbx_strand_id
1 'polypeptide(L)'
;MKQLVTMGTAIILCLALFIILKPLAASPTFEEKVEPFKQTEQTEQAAEKEEVSGNYVDKIAEFPILPEQREKLQMLQQERQESIKGMEPSQIEVPSIGVKANIEPTGILDNGQMGVPEDVDQVGWFEPGFKAGAKGHAVLAGHVDSLTGPAVFYELQNVKVGETVILKDADGREMVFEVKNLTSYETDEAPVEEIFGNSDKRMINLITCTGDFNRDIGSHEERLVVTAELISDSDTKEVQPEPPTNVTATAFNLSWYAVRDDAIIGYRIYEEDIATGEMKKIETVSLFDRKKVELTTDDTKRYFVTSVDVDLNESEKAEAEVK
;
A
#
# COMPACT_ATOMS: atom_id res chain seq x y z
N MET A 1 43.51 -52.89 26.08
CA MET A 1 42.55 -53.95 25.70
C MET A 1 42.15 -53.66 24.25
N LYS A 2 42.80 -54.33 23.29
CA LYS A 2 42.30 -55.49 22.52
C LYS A 2 41.12 -55.10 21.61
N GLN A 3 41.39 -54.84 20.33
CA GLN A 3 41.36 -55.78 19.17
C GLN A 3 39.95 -55.85 18.57
N LEU A 4 39.68 -55.42 17.33
CA LEU A 4 40.13 -55.90 16.00
C LEU A 4 39.42 -57.20 15.57
N VAL A 5 39.12 -57.28 14.25
CA VAL A 5 38.88 -58.49 13.41
C VAL A 5 37.37 -58.79 13.21
N THR A 6 36.77 -58.97 12.01
CA THR A 6 37.07 -59.73 10.76
C THR A 6 35.89 -59.44 9.78
N MET A 7 35.85 -59.67 8.46
CA MET A 7 36.74 -60.19 7.40
C MET A 7 36.03 -59.98 6.06
N GLY A 8 36.78 -59.89 4.96
CA GLY A 8 36.23 -59.96 3.61
C GLY A 8 37.30 -59.76 2.54
N THR A 9 38.28 -60.65 2.47
CA THR A 9 39.38 -60.72 1.49
C THR A 9 39.01 -61.50 0.24
N ALA A 10 39.41 -61.02 -0.95
CA ALA A 10 40.00 -61.78 -2.09
C ALA A 10 40.25 -60.79 -3.27
N ILE A 11 41.50 -60.36 -3.57
CA ILE A 11 42.52 -60.99 -4.47
C ILE A 11 42.01 -61.03 -5.94
N ILE A 12 42.65 -60.37 -6.93
CA ILE A 12 43.75 -60.85 -7.81
C ILE A 12 44.31 -59.57 -8.53
N LEU A 13 45.58 -59.14 -8.48
CA LEU A 13 46.91 -59.66 -8.86
C LEU A 13 47.36 -59.28 -10.30
N CYS A 14 48.47 -58.52 -10.37
CA CYS A 14 49.56 -58.52 -11.38
C CYS A 14 49.30 -57.91 -12.78
N LEU A 15 50.24 -57.28 -13.50
CA LEU A 15 51.70 -57.06 -13.37
C LEU A 15 52.17 -56.12 -14.51
N ALA A 16 53.32 -55.46 -14.30
CA ALA A 16 54.41 -55.14 -15.26
C ALA A 16 54.88 -53.66 -15.16
N LEU A 17 55.88 -53.37 -14.31
CA LEU A 17 57.34 -53.23 -14.60
C LEU A 17 57.69 -51.93 -15.37
N PHE A 18 58.27 -50.90 -14.73
CA PHE A 18 59.73 -50.62 -14.60
C PHE A 18 60.45 -50.67 -15.96
N ILE A 19 61.14 -49.62 -16.44
CA ILE A 19 62.40 -49.05 -15.93
C ILE A 19 62.78 -47.90 -16.94
N ILE A 20 63.23 -46.69 -16.60
CA ILE A 20 64.64 -46.19 -16.64
C ILE A 20 64.66 -44.65 -16.90
N LEU A 21 65.57 -43.96 -16.18
CA LEU A 21 66.21 -42.63 -16.41
C LEU A 21 65.43 -41.28 -16.24
N LYS A 22 65.82 -40.59 -15.16
CA LYS A 22 65.77 -39.13 -14.84
C LYS A 22 66.64 -38.27 -15.80
N PRO A 23 66.87 -36.96 -15.55
CA PRO A 23 65.98 -35.80 -15.33
C PRO A 23 66.39 -34.63 -16.30
N LEU A 24 65.94 -33.39 -15.98
CA LEU A 24 66.61 -32.09 -16.19
C LEU A 24 65.93 -31.10 -17.17
N ALA A 25 65.50 -29.98 -16.57
CA ALA A 25 65.54 -28.59 -17.04
C ALA A 25 64.78 -28.13 -18.32
N ALA A 26 64.20 -26.94 -18.12
CA ALA A 26 63.89 -25.87 -19.08
C ALA A 26 62.55 -25.93 -19.84
N SER A 27 61.89 -24.76 -19.78
CA SER A 27 60.57 -24.35 -20.26
C SER A 27 60.37 -24.49 -21.77
N PRO A 28 59.10 -24.44 -22.22
CA PRO A 28 58.84 -23.77 -23.49
C PRO A 28 57.64 -22.80 -23.43
N THR A 29 57.84 -21.64 -24.04
CA THR A 29 56.81 -20.84 -24.72
C THR A 29 57.09 -20.94 -26.22
N PHE A 30 56.08 -21.26 -27.02
CA PHE A 30 56.00 -20.88 -28.44
C PHE A 30 54.54 -20.89 -28.92
N GLU A 31 54.11 -19.74 -29.48
CA GLU A 31 52.92 -19.51 -30.31
C GLU A 31 52.98 -20.41 -31.58
N GLU A 32 51.97 -20.68 -32.40
CA GLU A 32 50.88 -19.88 -32.95
C GLU A 32 49.95 -20.85 -33.71
N LYS A 33 48.68 -20.42 -33.86
CA LYS A 33 47.88 -20.44 -35.11
C LYS A 33 46.58 -21.25 -35.12
N VAL A 34 45.60 -20.56 -35.68
CA VAL A 34 44.14 -20.59 -35.49
C VAL A 34 43.47 -21.28 -36.67
N GLU A 35 42.34 -21.96 -36.43
CA GLU A 35 41.24 -22.20 -37.38
C GLU A 35 39.89 -22.16 -36.60
N PRO A 36 38.77 -21.79 -37.24
CA PRO A 36 37.75 -20.92 -36.66
C PRO A 36 36.62 -21.66 -35.91
N PHE A 37 36.18 -21.10 -34.78
CA PHE A 37 35.00 -21.59 -34.05
C PHE A 37 33.73 -20.95 -34.62
N LYS A 38 32.80 -21.80 -35.07
CA LYS A 38 31.46 -21.40 -35.50
C LYS A 38 30.62 -20.97 -34.30
N GLN A 39 30.01 -19.81 -34.48
CA GLN A 39 29.01 -19.16 -33.63
C GLN A 39 27.87 -20.11 -33.26
N THR A 40 27.58 -20.22 -31.96
CA THR A 40 26.26 -20.64 -31.46
C THR A 40 25.81 -19.55 -30.51
N GLU A 41 24.73 -18.88 -30.88
CA GLU A 41 24.07 -17.83 -30.12
C GLU A 41 23.61 -18.38 -28.76
N GLN A 42 24.00 -17.72 -27.68
CA GLN A 42 23.28 -17.78 -26.41
C GLN A 42 23.02 -16.35 -25.94
N THR A 43 21.72 -16.10 -25.91
CA THR A 43 21.00 -14.86 -25.69
C THR A 43 21.29 -14.24 -24.32
N GLU A 44 21.45 -12.92 -24.33
CA GLU A 44 21.21 -11.98 -23.23
C GLU A 44 20.13 -12.46 -22.25
N GLN A 45 20.53 -12.77 -21.01
CA GLN A 45 19.62 -12.72 -19.88
C GLN A 45 19.45 -11.26 -19.49
N ALA A 46 18.42 -10.65 -20.07
CA ALA A 46 17.83 -9.41 -19.60
C ALA A 46 17.30 -9.61 -18.18
N ALA A 47 17.58 -8.63 -17.32
CA ALA A 47 17.01 -8.50 -15.99
C ALA A 47 15.48 -8.64 -16.05
N GLU A 48 14.99 -9.58 -15.26
CA GLU A 48 13.59 -9.92 -15.12
C GLU A 48 12.84 -8.71 -14.55
N LYS A 49 11.87 -8.19 -15.31
CA LYS A 49 10.90 -7.21 -14.81
C LYS A 49 9.94 -7.94 -13.90
N GLU A 50 10.03 -7.69 -12.59
CA GLU A 50 8.91 -7.96 -11.69
C GLU A 50 7.77 -6.98 -12.02
N GLU A 51 6.72 -7.52 -12.65
CA GLU A 51 5.44 -6.83 -12.76
C GLU A 51 4.75 -6.86 -11.39
N VAL A 52 4.76 -5.72 -10.71
CA VAL A 52 3.96 -5.51 -9.50
C VAL A 52 2.51 -5.27 -9.93
N SER A 53 1.72 -6.33 -9.85
CA SER A 53 0.27 -6.31 -9.98
C SER A 53 -0.35 -5.70 -8.71
N GLY A 54 -0.73 -4.44 -8.79
CA GLY A 54 -1.63 -3.78 -7.86
C GLY A 54 -2.10 -2.49 -8.50
N ASN A 55 -3.41 -2.25 -8.56
CA ASN A 55 -4.01 -1.02 -9.10
C ASN A 55 -3.73 0.17 -8.17
N TYR A 56 -2.46 0.51 -7.96
CA TYR A 56 -2.06 1.81 -7.46
C TYR A 56 -2.16 2.75 -8.66
N VAL A 57 -3.16 3.61 -8.69
CA VAL A 57 -3.23 4.70 -9.66
C VAL A 57 -1.88 5.42 -9.59
N ASP A 58 -1.17 5.47 -10.70
CA ASP A 58 0.18 6.00 -10.84
C ASP A 58 0.18 7.53 -10.67
N LYS A 59 -0.27 8.01 -9.51
CA LYS A 59 -0.13 9.41 -9.06
C LYS A 59 1.35 9.78 -8.90
N ILE A 60 2.21 8.76 -8.81
CA ILE A 60 3.67 8.83 -8.73
C ILE A 60 4.32 8.92 -10.13
N ALA A 61 3.62 8.64 -11.24
CA ALA A 61 4.15 8.80 -12.60
C ALA A 61 4.75 10.19 -12.86
N GLU A 62 4.25 11.19 -12.13
CA GLU A 62 4.71 12.58 -12.18
C GLU A 62 6.17 12.74 -11.72
N PHE A 63 6.68 11.85 -10.84
CA PHE A 63 8.03 11.88 -10.29
C PHE A 63 8.74 10.55 -10.55
N PRO A 64 9.79 10.46 -11.40
CA PRO A 64 10.56 9.23 -11.53
C PRO A 64 11.28 8.91 -10.19
N ILE A 65 10.81 7.86 -9.50
CA ILE A 65 11.29 7.44 -8.18
C ILE A 65 12.32 6.31 -8.32
N LEU A 66 13.49 6.48 -7.68
CA LEU A 66 14.53 5.44 -7.63
C LEU A 66 14.14 4.30 -6.65
N PRO A 67 14.64 3.06 -6.82
CA PRO A 67 14.31 1.94 -5.93
C PRO A 67 14.51 2.23 -4.42
N GLU A 68 15.63 2.84 -4.03
CA GLU A 68 15.93 3.19 -2.62
C GLU A 68 14.90 4.17 -2.02
N GLN A 69 14.28 5.03 -2.84
CA GLN A 69 13.21 5.91 -2.38
C GLN A 69 11.88 5.18 -2.22
N ARG A 70 11.61 4.12 -3.01
CA ARG A 70 10.42 3.29 -2.80
C ARG A 70 10.48 2.60 -1.45
N GLU A 71 11.65 2.11 -1.07
CA GLU A 71 11.86 1.52 0.25
C GLU A 71 11.62 2.57 1.34
N LYS A 72 12.15 3.79 1.16
CA LYS A 72 11.91 4.88 2.10
C LYS A 72 10.44 5.33 2.17
N LEU A 73 9.75 5.41 1.02
CA LEU A 73 8.32 5.65 0.92
C LEU A 73 7.54 4.62 1.73
N GLN A 74 7.86 3.35 1.54
CA GLN A 74 7.25 2.25 2.29
C GLN A 74 7.54 2.36 3.79
N MET A 75 8.76 2.72 4.18
CA MET A 75 9.13 2.94 5.59
C MET A 75 8.34 4.10 6.21
N LEU A 76 8.25 5.26 5.55
CA LEU A 76 7.50 6.41 6.06
C LEU A 76 5.99 6.14 6.11
N GLN A 77 5.45 5.46 5.10
CA GLN A 77 4.07 4.97 5.10
C GLN A 77 3.83 4.00 6.26
N GLN A 78 4.80 3.11 6.52
CA GLN A 78 4.72 2.18 7.64
C GLN A 78 4.81 2.92 8.99
N GLU A 79 5.71 3.87 9.18
CA GLU A 79 5.82 4.68 10.40
C GLU A 79 4.55 5.48 10.66
N ARG A 80 3.99 6.11 9.61
CA ARG A 80 2.68 6.77 9.65
C ARG A 80 1.62 5.77 10.09
N GLN A 81 1.53 4.62 9.42
CA GLN A 81 0.61 3.57 9.82
C GLN A 81 0.82 3.17 11.27
N GLU A 82 2.04 2.96 11.76
CA GLU A 82 2.34 2.62 13.16
C GLU A 82 1.87 3.68 14.16
N SER A 83 1.92 4.97 13.77
CA SER A 83 1.46 6.08 14.61
C SER A 83 -0.06 6.17 14.77
N ILE A 84 -0.84 5.52 13.88
CA ILE A 84 -2.31 5.58 13.91
C ILE A 84 -2.85 4.94 15.17
N LYS A 85 -3.60 5.73 15.94
CA LYS A 85 -4.41 5.27 17.07
C LYS A 85 -5.81 4.96 16.58
N GLY A 86 -6.36 3.81 16.98
CA GLY A 86 -7.75 3.49 16.65
C GLY A 86 -8.75 4.45 17.30
N MET A 87 -9.93 4.58 16.70
CA MET A 87 -11.02 5.45 17.15
C MET A 87 -12.30 4.66 17.42
N GLU A 88 -13.21 5.28 18.18
CA GLU A 88 -14.58 4.82 18.36
C GLU A 88 -15.44 5.44 17.26
N PRO A 89 -15.97 4.65 16.31
CA PRO A 89 -16.69 5.19 15.18
C PRO A 89 -18.14 5.54 15.59
N SER A 90 -18.64 6.70 15.15
CA SER A 90 -19.99 7.20 15.40
C SER A 90 -20.83 7.35 14.13
N GLN A 91 -20.21 7.36 12.95
CA GLN A 91 -20.92 7.40 11.67
C GLN A 91 -20.19 6.55 10.63
N ILE A 92 -20.95 5.91 9.75
CA ILE A 92 -20.46 5.19 8.57
C ILE A 92 -21.04 5.78 7.29
N GLU A 93 -20.23 5.83 6.24
CA GLU A 93 -20.67 6.09 4.86
C GLU A 93 -20.09 5.01 3.93
N VAL A 94 -20.93 4.46 3.04
CA VAL A 94 -20.50 3.58 1.95
C VAL A 94 -21.07 4.16 0.64
N PRO A 95 -20.33 5.07 -0.03
CA PRO A 95 -20.89 5.89 -1.11
C PRO A 95 -21.44 5.09 -2.29
N SER A 96 -20.83 3.96 -2.64
CA SER A 96 -21.21 3.14 -3.79
C SER A 96 -22.62 2.55 -3.68
N ILE A 97 -23.11 2.37 -2.46
CA ILE A 97 -24.44 1.81 -2.16
C ILE A 97 -25.34 2.80 -1.43
N GLY A 98 -24.92 4.08 -1.31
CA GLY A 98 -25.72 5.15 -0.71
C GLY A 98 -25.93 5.03 0.80
N VAL A 99 -25.15 4.21 1.51
CA VAL A 99 -25.26 4.07 2.96
C VAL A 99 -24.68 5.30 3.64
N LYS A 100 -25.47 5.87 4.55
CA LYS A 100 -25.04 6.89 5.51
C LYS A 100 -25.83 6.71 6.80
N ALA A 101 -25.17 6.21 7.84
CA ALA A 101 -25.85 5.79 9.06
C ALA A 101 -25.05 6.15 10.32
N ASN A 102 -25.76 6.32 11.43
CA ASN A 102 -25.13 6.43 12.74
C ASN A 102 -24.63 5.06 13.20
N ILE A 103 -23.60 5.08 14.03
CA ILE A 103 -23.04 3.90 14.65
C ILE A 103 -23.30 3.96 16.16
N GLU A 104 -23.75 2.84 16.71
CA GLU A 104 -23.84 2.63 18.16
C GLU A 104 -22.91 1.50 18.62
N PRO A 105 -22.35 1.57 19.84
CA PRO A 105 -21.56 0.48 20.39
C PRO A 105 -22.48 -0.71 20.74
N THR A 106 -22.08 -1.91 20.34
CA THR A 106 -22.73 -3.16 20.70
C THR A 106 -21.76 -4.08 21.45
N GLY A 107 -22.32 -4.87 22.37
CA GLY A 107 -21.57 -5.78 23.23
C GLY A 107 -21.74 -7.25 22.86
N ILE A 108 -21.51 -8.11 23.85
CA ILE A 108 -21.81 -9.53 23.77
C ILE A 108 -23.11 -9.77 24.54
N LEU A 109 -24.06 -10.47 23.91
CA LEU A 109 -25.32 -10.89 24.52
C LEU A 109 -25.11 -12.06 25.49
N ASP A 110 -26.08 -12.34 26.36
CA ASP A 110 -26.02 -13.44 27.34
C ASP A 110 -25.80 -14.83 26.70
N ASN A 111 -26.21 -14.98 25.43
CA ASN A 111 -26.03 -16.20 24.64
C ASN A 111 -24.65 -16.29 23.95
N GLY A 112 -23.77 -15.30 24.16
CA GLY A 112 -22.42 -15.24 23.59
C GLY A 112 -22.34 -14.63 22.18
N GLN A 113 -23.46 -14.23 21.59
CA GLN A 113 -23.48 -13.60 20.26
C GLN A 113 -23.10 -12.11 20.34
N MET A 114 -22.56 -11.57 19.24
CA MET A 114 -22.42 -10.13 19.07
C MET A 114 -23.81 -9.47 19.05
N GLY A 115 -23.95 -8.37 19.78
CA GLY A 115 -25.13 -7.51 19.68
C GLY A 115 -25.22 -6.84 18.32
N VAL A 116 -26.44 -6.69 17.83
CA VAL A 116 -26.79 -5.97 16.60
C VAL A 116 -27.48 -4.65 16.98
N PRO A 117 -27.48 -3.64 16.10
CA PRO A 117 -28.13 -2.37 16.41
C PRO A 117 -29.64 -2.54 16.64
N GLU A 118 -30.22 -1.75 17.54
CA GLU A 118 -31.67 -1.78 17.81
C GLU A 118 -32.47 -1.22 16.64
N ASP A 119 -31.95 -0.18 16.01
CA ASP A 119 -32.54 0.49 14.85
C ASP A 119 -32.03 -0.14 13.56
N VAL A 120 -32.96 -0.50 12.66
CA VAL A 120 -32.65 -1.15 11.37
C VAL A 120 -31.91 -0.22 10.41
N ASP A 121 -31.98 1.08 10.64
CA ASP A 121 -31.28 2.10 9.86
C ASP A 121 -29.91 2.48 10.45
N GLN A 122 -29.49 1.85 11.55
CA GLN A 122 -28.21 2.10 12.23
C GLN A 122 -27.25 0.89 12.12
N VAL A 123 -25.98 1.14 12.44
CA VAL A 123 -24.92 0.13 12.43
C VAL A 123 -24.38 -0.06 13.85
N GLY A 124 -24.19 -1.30 14.27
CA GLY A 124 -23.57 -1.63 15.56
C GLY A 124 -22.07 -1.85 15.40
N TRP A 125 -21.23 -1.19 16.19
CA TRP A 125 -19.80 -1.50 16.29
C TRP A 125 -19.52 -2.38 17.50
N PHE A 126 -18.79 -3.48 17.31
CA PHE A 126 -18.43 -4.39 18.39
C PHE A 126 -17.38 -3.77 19.31
N GLU A 127 -17.84 -3.04 20.33
CA GLU A 127 -17.00 -2.30 21.28
C GLU A 127 -15.98 -3.18 22.02
N PRO A 128 -16.29 -4.43 22.44
CA PRO A 128 -15.31 -5.28 23.11
C PRO A 128 -14.11 -5.68 22.23
N GLY A 129 -14.22 -5.51 20.91
CA GLY A 129 -13.18 -5.84 19.94
C GLY A 129 -12.21 -4.71 19.67
N PHE A 130 -11.67 -4.69 18.44
CA PHE A 130 -10.73 -3.66 18.03
C PHE A 130 -11.43 -2.33 17.72
N LYS A 131 -10.80 -1.23 18.12
CA LYS A 131 -11.16 0.11 17.66
C LYS A 131 -10.91 0.25 16.16
N ALA A 132 -11.73 1.03 15.47
CA ALA A 132 -11.56 1.31 14.05
C ALA A 132 -10.18 1.93 13.79
N GLY A 133 -9.40 1.35 12.87
CA GLY A 133 -8.05 1.80 12.56
C GLY A 133 -6.95 1.28 13.50
N ALA A 134 -7.25 0.50 14.53
CA ALA A 134 -6.23 -0.28 15.26
C ALA A 134 -5.74 -1.48 14.43
N LYS A 135 -4.56 -2.04 14.75
CA LYS A 135 -4.12 -3.33 14.17
C LYS A 135 -5.05 -4.44 14.66
N GLY A 136 -5.68 -5.16 13.75
CA GLY A 136 -6.78 -6.10 14.03
C GLY A 136 -8.01 -5.83 13.18
N HIS A 137 -9.10 -6.52 13.50
CA HIS A 137 -10.39 -6.40 12.84
C HIS A 137 -11.40 -5.65 13.72
N ALA A 138 -11.72 -4.41 13.37
CA ALA A 138 -12.86 -3.72 13.95
C ALA A 138 -14.14 -4.18 13.24
N VAL A 139 -15.11 -4.68 14.01
CA VAL A 139 -16.30 -5.34 13.44
C VAL A 139 -17.51 -4.45 13.57
N LEU A 140 -18.23 -4.27 12.46
CA LEU A 140 -19.48 -3.52 12.39
C LEU A 140 -20.58 -4.40 11.80
N ALA A 141 -21.76 -4.42 12.42
CA ALA A 141 -22.91 -5.21 11.98
C ALA A 141 -24.10 -4.31 11.67
N GLY A 142 -24.86 -4.65 10.62
CA GLY A 142 -26.09 -3.96 10.26
C GLY A 142 -27.12 -4.94 9.75
N HIS A 143 -28.39 -4.55 9.82
CA HIS A 143 -29.50 -5.37 9.34
C HIS A 143 -29.53 -5.38 7.81
N VAL A 144 -29.90 -6.53 7.22
CA VAL A 144 -30.16 -6.64 5.78
C VAL A 144 -31.56 -6.14 5.43
N ASP A 145 -32.56 -6.52 6.22
CA ASP A 145 -33.94 -6.13 6.03
C ASP A 145 -34.68 -6.03 7.37
N SER A 146 -35.96 -5.69 7.27
CA SER A 146 -36.91 -5.55 8.37
C SER A 146 -38.29 -6.04 7.93
N LEU A 147 -39.24 -6.10 8.86
CA LEU A 147 -40.63 -6.44 8.55
C LEU A 147 -41.29 -5.47 7.55
N THR A 148 -40.73 -4.27 7.39
CA THR A 148 -41.29 -3.21 6.54
C THR A 148 -40.50 -2.95 5.26
N GLY A 149 -39.35 -3.59 5.07
CA GLY A 149 -38.52 -3.44 3.88
C GLY A 149 -37.02 -3.47 4.13
N PRO A 150 -36.22 -3.06 3.13
CA PRO A 150 -34.76 -2.95 3.21
C PRO A 150 -34.26 -2.21 4.45
N ALA A 151 -33.12 -2.64 5.01
CA ALA A 151 -32.45 -2.01 6.13
C ALA A 151 -31.06 -1.47 5.72
N VAL A 152 -30.27 -0.97 6.68
CA VAL A 152 -29.03 -0.22 6.41
C VAL A 152 -28.03 -0.96 5.51
N PHE A 153 -27.92 -2.29 5.61
CA PHE A 153 -26.96 -3.10 4.86
C PHE A 153 -27.64 -3.98 3.79
N TYR A 154 -28.87 -3.65 3.38
CA TYR A 154 -29.57 -4.35 2.30
C TYR A 154 -28.74 -4.45 1.01
N GLU A 155 -28.08 -3.35 0.64
CA GLU A 155 -27.29 -3.24 -0.59
C GLU A 155 -25.82 -3.65 -0.40
N LEU A 156 -25.41 -4.15 0.78
CA LEU A 156 -23.99 -4.42 1.08
C LEU A 156 -23.35 -5.44 0.12
N GLN A 157 -24.15 -6.39 -0.38
CA GLN A 157 -23.73 -7.37 -1.41
C GLN A 157 -23.32 -6.75 -2.75
N ASN A 158 -23.70 -5.50 -3.01
CA ASN A 158 -23.40 -4.80 -4.26
C ASN A 158 -22.10 -3.99 -4.22
N VAL A 159 -21.45 -3.92 -3.04
CA VAL A 159 -20.13 -3.32 -2.88
C VAL A 159 -19.08 -4.13 -3.64
N LYS A 160 -18.07 -3.43 -4.17
CA LYS A 160 -16.98 -4.04 -4.95
C LYS A 160 -15.63 -3.82 -4.31
N VAL A 161 -14.69 -4.74 -4.59
CA VAL A 161 -13.28 -4.56 -4.26
C VAL A 161 -12.76 -3.26 -4.89
N GLY A 162 -12.04 -2.46 -4.11
CA GLY A 162 -11.55 -1.13 -4.47
C GLY A 162 -12.50 0.02 -4.15
N GLU A 163 -13.75 -0.26 -3.74
CA GLU A 163 -14.65 0.79 -3.23
C GLU A 163 -14.31 1.16 -1.78
N THR A 164 -14.88 2.27 -1.32
CA THR A 164 -14.50 2.87 -0.03
C THR A 164 -15.61 2.77 1.01
N VAL A 165 -15.17 2.60 2.25
CA VAL A 165 -15.97 2.72 3.47
C VAL A 165 -15.35 3.83 4.30
N ILE A 166 -16.16 4.78 4.75
CA ILE A 166 -15.71 5.93 5.52
C ILE A 166 -16.30 5.83 6.92
N LEU A 167 -15.44 5.89 7.93
CA LEU A 167 -15.86 5.97 9.33
C LEU A 167 -15.51 7.34 9.89
N LYS A 168 -16.41 7.91 10.69
CA LYS A 168 -16.18 9.17 11.42
C LYS A 168 -16.36 8.94 12.91
N ASP A 169 -15.55 9.60 13.73
CA ASP A 169 -15.78 9.70 15.18
C ASP A 169 -16.58 10.95 15.56
N ALA A 170 -16.89 11.08 16.85
CA ALA A 170 -17.70 12.17 17.37
C ALA A 170 -17.01 13.55 17.27
N ASP A 171 -15.69 13.58 17.16
CA ASP A 171 -14.88 14.79 17.06
C ASP A 171 -14.68 15.23 15.59
N GLY A 172 -15.14 14.42 14.64
CA GLY A 172 -15.10 14.69 13.20
C GLY A 172 -13.85 14.14 12.49
N ARG A 173 -13.04 13.33 13.17
CA ARG A 173 -11.96 12.57 12.51
C ARG A 173 -12.57 11.54 11.58
N GLU A 174 -12.11 11.56 10.35
CA GLU A 174 -12.47 10.65 9.28
C GLU A 174 -11.35 9.62 9.02
N MET A 175 -11.74 8.35 8.87
CA MET A 175 -10.89 7.27 8.38
C MET A 175 -11.51 6.65 7.13
N VAL A 176 -10.70 6.44 6.09
CA VAL A 176 -11.12 5.83 4.82
C VAL A 176 -10.52 4.44 4.70
N PHE A 177 -11.36 3.47 4.43
CA PHE A 177 -11.02 2.07 4.23
C PHE A 177 -11.33 1.65 2.80
N GLU A 178 -10.47 0.86 2.19
CA GLU A 178 -10.68 0.27 0.86
C GLU A 178 -11.10 -1.19 0.98
N VAL A 179 -12.19 -1.56 0.33
CA VAL A 179 -12.71 -2.92 0.29
C VAL A 179 -11.73 -3.84 -0.41
N LYS A 180 -11.30 -4.89 0.29
CA LYS A 180 -10.34 -5.89 -0.19
C LYS A 180 -11.00 -7.18 -0.62
N ASN A 181 -12.04 -7.60 0.09
CA ASN A 181 -12.70 -8.87 -0.15
C ASN A 181 -14.15 -8.86 0.34
N LEU A 182 -14.98 -9.71 -0.26
CA LEU A 182 -16.33 -10.01 0.18
C LEU A 182 -16.46 -11.53 0.26
N THR A 183 -16.95 -12.07 1.38
CA THR A 183 -17.12 -13.51 1.55
C THR A 183 -18.41 -13.81 2.29
N SER A 184 -19.19 -14.74 1.74
CA SER A 184 -20.37 -15.29 2.43
C SER A 184 -19.95 -16.55 3.17
N TYR A 185 -20.35 -16.64 4.44
CA TYR A 185 -20.15 -17.83 5.26
C TYR A 185 -21.51 -18.37 5.69
N GLU A 186 -21.66 -19.69 5.76
CA GLU A 186 -22.76 -20.27 6.53
C GLU A 186 -22.65 -19.81 7.98
N THR A 187 -23.78 -19.46 8.59
CA THR A 187 -23.81 -18.80 9.91
C THR A 187 -23.07 -19.59 10.99
N ASP A 188 -23.17 -20.91 10.96
CA ASP A 188 -22.54 -21.80 11.94
C ASP A 188 -21.08 -22.18 11.59
N GLU A 189 -20.62 -21.85 10.38
CA GLU A 189 -19.27 -22.17 9.88
C GLU A 189 -18.37 -20.93 9.74
N ALA A 190 -18.88 -19.74 10.07
CA ALA A 190 -18.13 -18.50 9.96
C ALA A 190 -16.86 -18.52 10.85
N PRO A 191 -15.67 -18.24 10.28
CA PRO A 191 -14.41 -18.32 11.02
C PRO A 191 -14.26 -17.13 11.97
N VAL A 192 -14.74 -17.29 13.20
CA VAL A 192 -14.77 -16.22 14.22
C VAL A 192 -13.41 -15.55 14.41
N GLU A 193 -12.32 -16.32 14.48
CA GLU A 193 -10.98 -15.76 14.67
C GLU A 193 -10.52 -14.90 13.49
N GLU A 194 -10.89 -15.27 12.25
CA GLU A 194 -10.57 -14.46 11.06
C GLU A 194 -11.41 -13.18 10.99
N ILE A 195 -12.62 -13.21 11.55
CA ILE A 195 -13.56 -12.09 11.50
C ILE A 195 -13.33 -11.10 12.65
N PHE A 196 -13.01 -11.58 13.85
CA PHE A 196 -12.90 -10.75 15.07
C PHE A 196 -11.48 -10.64 15.63
N GLY A 197 -10.56 -11.48 15.16
CA GLY A 197 -9.24 -11.65 15.77
C GLY A 197 -8.20 -10.62 15.34
N ASN A 198 -6.95 -10.97 15.62
CA ASN A 198 -5.80 -10.11 15.38
C ASN A 198 -5.40 -10.05 13.91
N SER A 199 -4.80 -8.94 13.52
CA SER A 199 -4.16 -8.74 12.22
C SER A 199 -3.02 -7.75 12.37
N ASP A 200 -1.95 -7.93 11.61
CA ASP A 200 -0.87 -6.94 11.52
C ASP A 200 -1.31 -5.69 10.74
N LYS A 201 -2.42 -5.81 9.99
CA LYS A 201 -3.08 -4.75 9.24
C LYS A 201 -4.19 -4.11 10.05
N ARG A 202 -4.65 -2.95 9.57
CA ARG A 202 -5.72 -2.15 10.17
C ARG A 202 -7.01 -2.38 9.39
N MET A 203 -7.78 -3.37 9.83
CA MET A 203 -8.91 -3.91 9.07
C MET A 203 -10.24 -3.52 9.72
N ILE A 204 -11.26 -3.38 8.89
CA ILE A 204 -12.67 -3.42 9.32
C ILE A 204 -13.37 -4.59 8.64
N ASN A 205 -14.37 -5.14 9.31
CA ASN A 205 -15.31 -6.12 8.75
C ASN A 205 -16.74 -5.58 8.90
N LEU A 206 -17.43 -5.39 7.79
CA LEU A 206 -18.87 -5.10 7.78
C LEU A 206 -19.62 -6.42 7.62
N ILE A 207 -20.56 -6.70 8.52
CA ILE A 207 -21.30 -7.96 8.57
C ILE A 207 -22.78 -7.70 8.40
N THR A 208 -23.42 -8.48 7.53
CA THR A 208 -24.89 -8.50 7.39
C THR A 208 -25.40 -9.92 7.17
N CYS A 209 -26.70 -10.12 7.38
CA CYS A 209 -27.39 -11.34 7.01
C CYS A 209 -27.51 -11.46 5.47
N THR A 210 -27.36 -12.65 4.91
CA THR A 210 -27.53 -12.88 3.47
C THR A 210 -28.03 -14.30 3.18
N GLY A 211 -28.30 -14.63 1.92
CA GLY A 211 -28.85 -15.93 1.53
C GLY A 211 -30.33 -16.07 1.89
N ASP A 212 -30.86 -17.29 1.79
CA ASP A 212 -32.29 -17.55 2.01
C ASP A 212 -32.68 -17.39 3.49
N PHE A 213 -33.87 -16.82 3.73
CA PHE A 213 -34.43 -16.73 5.07
C PHE A 213 -35.05 -18.07 5.48
N ASN A 214 -34.49 -18.70 6.51
CA ASN A 214 -34.99 -19.95 7.03
C ASN A 214 -35.97 -19.68 8.18
N ARG A 215 -37.25 -20.00 7.94
CA ARG A 215 -38.36 -19.75 8.88
C ARG A 215 -38.33 -20.64 10.13
N ASP A 216 -37.69 -21.80 10.06
CA ASP A 216 -37.62 -22.72 11.19
C ASP A 216 -36.65 -22.21 12.25
N ILE A 217 -35.58 -21.52 11.83
CA ILE A 217 -34.59 -20.89 12.72
C ILE A 217 -34.83 -19.39 12.92
N GLY A 218 -35.68 -18.76 12.10
CA GLY A 218 -35.99 -17.33 12.18
C GLY A 218 -34.85 -16.41 11.77
N SER A 219 -33.93 -16.87 10.91
CA SER A 219 -32.73 -16.16 10.48
C SER A 219 -32.37 -16.53 9.06
N HIS A 220 -31.58 -15.68 8.41
CA HIS A 220 -30.83 -16.01 7.23
C HIS A 220 -29.77 -17.08 7.51
N GLU A 221 -29.54 -17.95 6.53
CA GLU A 221 -28.59 -19.08 6.62
C GLU A 221 -27.13 -18.62 6.54
N GLU A 222 -26.86 -17.47 5.91
CA GLU A 222 -25.51 -16.99 5.66
C GLU A 222 -25.23 -15.61 6.28
N ARG A 223 -23.94 -15.29 6.40
CA ARG A 223 -23.41 -13.98 6.78
C ARG A 223 -22.45 -13.50 5.72
N LEU A 224 -22.76 -12.34 5.12
CA LEU A 224 -21.83 -11.64 4.25
C LEU A 224 -20.87 -10.83 5.12
N VAL A 225 -19.57 -11.04 4.90
CA VAL A 225 -18.49 -10.26 5.49
C VAL A 225 -17.78 -9.48 4.40
N VAL A 226 -17.82 -8.15 4.48
CA VAL A 226 -17.05 -7.25 3.63
C VAL A 226 -15.84 -6.77 4.43
N THR A 227 -14.65 -7.17 3.98
CA THR A 227 -13.39 -6.81 4.63
C THR A 227 -12.75 -5.62 3.92
N ALA A 228 -12.39 -4.59 4.66
CA ALA A 228 -11.73 -3.40 4.15
C ALA A 228 -10.49 -3.02 4.99
N GLU A 229 -9.49 -2.43 4.34
CA GLU A 229 -8.20 -2.06 4.95
C GLU A 229 -8.06 -0.54 4.99
N LEU A 230 -7.55 0.01 6.08
CA LEU A 230 -7.34 1.45 6.24
C LEU A 230 -6.36 1.97 5.19
N ILE A 231 -6.76 3.01 4.46
CA ILE A 231 -5.92 3.69 3.47
C ILE A 231 -5.67 5.16 3.79
N SER A 232 -6.49 5.79 4.64
CA SER A 232 -6.30 7.18 5.06
C SER A 232 -6.94 7.46 6.42
N ASP A 233 -6.35 8.40 7.16
CA ASP A 233 -6.81 8.90 8.46
C ASP A 233 -6.56 10.41 8.54
N SER A 234 -7.61 11.19 8.70
CA SER A 234 -7.55 12.66 8.73
C SER A 234 -6.80 13.23 9.94
N ASP A 235 -6.65 12.45 11.03
CA ASP A 235 -5.97 12.89 12.26
C ASP A 235 -4.47 12.62 12.23
N THR A 236 -4.03 11.71 11.35
CA THR A 236 -2.65 11.75 10.87
C THR A 236 -2.49 13.02 10.07
N LYS A 237 -2.08 14.09 10.75
CA LYS A 237 -1.72 15.35 10.10
C LYS A 237 -0.90 15.03 8.86
N GLU A 238 -1.44 15.33 7.69
CA GLU A 238 -0.62 15.62 6.51
C GLU A 238 0.30 16.75 6.96
N VAL A 239 1.51 16.40 7.41
CA VAL A 239 2.53 17.38 7.70
C VAL A 239 2.87 17.93 6.33
N GLN A 240 2.23 19.03 5.96
CA GLN A 240 2.56 19.70 4.72
C GLN A 240 4.06 19.95 4.73
N PRO A 241 4.77 19.57 3.66
CA PRO A 241 6.20 19.79 3.63
C PRO A 241 6.51 21.27 3.72
N GLU A 242 7.71 21.61 4.15
CA GLU A 242 8.17 23.00 4.10
C GLU A 242 8.28 23.48 2.64
N PRO A 243 7.90 24.72 2.32
CA PRO A 243 8.04 25.25 0.97
C PRO A 243 9.50 25.44 0.57
N PRO A 244 9.84 25.34 -0.74
CA PRO A 244 11.18 25.63 -1.21
C PRO A 244 11.54 27.10 -0.96
N THR A 245 12.83 27.36 -0.75
CA THR A 245 13.33 28.72 -0.48
C THR A 245 14.09 29.28 -1.67
N ASN A 246 14.27 30.60 -1.69
CA ASN A 246 15.02 31.32 -2.72
C ASN A 246 14.52 31.01 -4.14
N VAL A 247 13.20 30.91 -4.31
CA VAL A 247 12.57 30.75 -5.61
C VAL A 247 12.82 32.04 -6.41
N THR A 248 13.57 31.92 -7.50
CA THR A 248 14.01 33.05 -8.32
C THR A 248 13.64 32.77 -9.78
N ALA A 249 12.98 33.74 -10.41
CA ALA A 249 12.72 33.75 -11.84
C ALA A 249 13.66 34.73 -12.56
N THR A 250 14.29 34.28 -13.64
CA THR A 250 14.99 35.13 -14.61
C THR A 250 14.30 35.01 -15.97
N ALA A 251 14.69 35.84 -16.94
CA ALA A 251 14.11 35.84 -18.29
C ALA A 251 14.02 34.46 -19.01
N PHE A 252 14.83 33.48 -18.59
CA PHE A 252 14.96 32.18 -19.25
C PHE A 252 14.91 30.98 -18.30
N ASN A 253 14.80 31.18 -16.98
CA ASN A 253 14.66 30.06 -16.06
C ASN A 253 14.02 30.43 -14.73
N LEU A 254 13.51 29.40 -14.06
CA LEU A 254 13.09 29.42 -12.67
C LEU A 254 14.00 28.49 -11.86
N SER A 255 14.48 28.92 -10.69
CA SER A 255 15.36 28.11 -9.82
C SER A 255 15.03 28.30 -8.35
N TRP A 256 15.39 27.31 -7.51
CA TRP A 256 15.11 27.34 -6.07
C TRP A 256 16.11 26.50 -5.28
N TYR A 257 16.07 26.62 -3.95
CA TYR A 257 16.82 25.77 -3.03
C TYR A 257 15.98 24.57 -2.61
N ALA A 258 16.61 23.40 -2.60
CA ALA A 258 15.98 22.17 -2.17
C ALA A 258 15.60 22.23 -0.68
N VAL A 259 14.41 21.72 -0.37
CA VAL A 259 13.93 21.51 1.00
C VAL A 259 14.77 20.39 1.63
N ARG A 260 15.22 20.59 2.87
CA ARG A 260 16.04 19.63 3.63
C ARG A 260 15.16 18.71 4.46
N ASP A 261 14.19 18.12 3.78
CA ASP A 261 13.33 17.10 4.32
C ASP A 261 13.50 15.88 3.42
N ASP A 262 13.74 14.76 4.08
CA ASP A 262 14.14 13.53 3.46
C ASP A 262 12.92 12.74 2.92
N ALA A 263 11.71 13.21 3.25
CA ALA A 263 10.42 12.82 2.70
C ALA A 263 10.05 13.54 1.38
N ILE A 264 10.82 14.53 0.92
CA ILE A 264 10.50 15.24 -0.33
C ILE A 264 10.80 14.37 -1.55
N ILE A 265 9.82 14.15 -2.42
CA ILE A 265 10.00 13.39 -3.66
C ILE A 265 10.22 14.30 -4.88
N GLY A 266 9.78 15.56 -4.80
CA GLY A 266 10.03 16.55 -5.85
C GLY A 266 9.29 17.86 -5.64
N TYR A 267 9.08 18.58 -6.75
CA TYR A 267 8.56 19.95 -6.77
C TYR A 267 7.57 20.13 -7.92
N ARG A 268 6.49 20.87 -7.70
CA ARG A 268 5.57 21.30 -8.76
C ARG A 268 5.77 22.77 -9.05
N ILE A 269 5.68 23.13 -10.32
CA ILE A 269 5.87 24.49 -10.82
C ILE A 269 4.54 24.97 -11.41
N TYR A 270 4.15 26.17 -11.03
CA TYR A 270 2.92 26.81 -11.46
C TYR A 270 3.20 28.16 -12.11
N GLU A 271 2.36 28.52 -13.07
CA GLU A 271 2.17 29.88 -13.55
C GLU A 271 0.77 30.38 -13.15
N GLU A 272 0.66 31.66 -12.87
CA GLU A 272 -0.60 32.35 -12.61
C GLU A 272 -0.74 33.52 -13.57
N ASP A 273 -1.90 33.66 -14.21
CA ASP A 273 -2.25 34.87 -14.93
C ASP A 273 -2.61 36.00 -13.96
N ILE A 274 -1.91 37.13 -14.04
CA ILE A 274 -2.14 38.27 -13.12
C ILE A 274 -3.53 38.90 -13.34
N ALA A 275 -4.05 38.89 -14.56
CA ALA A 275 -5.32 39.52 -14.89
C ALA A 275 -6.53 38.67 -14.50
N THR A 276 -6.44 37.35 -14.68
CA THR A 276 -7.56 36.43 -14.39
C THR A 276 -7.45 35.72 -13.04
N GLY A 277 -6.25 35.64 -12.46
CA GLY A 277 -5.95 34.80 -11.29
C GLY A 277 -5.94 33.30 -11.62
N GLU A 278 -5.97 32.92 -12.90
CA GLU A 278 -5.98 31.52 -13.31
C GLU A 278 -4.60 30.90 -13.07
N MET A 279 -4.59 29.85 -12.26
CA MET A 279 -3.41 29.07 -11.90
C MET A 279 -3.31 27.81 -12.75
N LYS A 280 -2.12 27.55 -13.29
CA LYS A 280 -1.85 26.37 -14.10
C LYS A 280 -0.53 25.73 -13.69
N LYS A 281 -0.55 24.41 -13.44
CA LYS A 281 0.68 23.63 -13.28
C LYS A 281 1.36 23.49 -14.65
N ILE A 282 2.63 23.85 -14.72
CA ILE A 282 3.39 23.86 -15.98
C ILE A 282 4.44 22.78 -16.05
N GLU A 283 5.05 22.40 -14.92
CA GLU A 283 6.10 21.40 -14.89
C GLU A 283 6.24 20.79 -13.50
N THR A 284 6.93 19.66 -13.45
CA THR A 284 7.27 18.94 -12.23
C THR A 284 8.73 18.52 -12.30
N VAL A 285 9.45 18.67 -11.18
CA VAL A 285 10.89 18.41 -11.09
C VAL A 285 11.14 17.41 -9.96
N SER A 286 11.82 16.30 -10.27
CA SER A 286 12.19 15.29 -9.28
C SER A 286 13.17 15.84 -8.26
N LEU A 287 13.23 15.26 -7.05
CA LEU A 287 14.26 15.58 -6.06
C LEU A 287 15.70 15.44 -6.63
N PHE A 288 15.93 14.58 -7.62
CA PHE A 288 17.27 14.38 -8.20
C PHE A 288 17.64 15.34 -9.33
N ASP A 289 16.64 15.92 -9.96
CA ASP A 289 16.87 16.85 -11.03
C ASP A 289 17.46 18.15 -10.48
N ARG A 290 18.06 18.95 -11.35
CA ARG A 290 18.48 20.29 -10.96
C ARG A 290 17.24 21.07 -10.52
N LYS A 291 17.34 21.82 -9.43
CA LYS A 291 16.28 22.69 -8.91
C LYS A 291 16.16 23.95 -9.75
N LYS A 292 15.93 23.71 -11.04
CA LYS A 292 15.90 24.68 -12.12
C LYS A 292 15.05 24.12 -13.24
N VAL A 293 14.17 24.95 -13.79
CA VAL A 293 13.43 24.72 -15.03
C VAL A 293 13.80 25.79 -16.03
N GLU A 294 14.05 25.42 -17.29
CA GLU A 294 14.18 26.39 -18.38
C GLU A 294 12.76 26.81 -18.81
N LEU A 295 12.43 28.09 -18.67
CA LEU A 295 11.14 28.65 -19.09
C LEU A 295 11.32 30.10 -19.51
N THR A 296 10.50 30.58 -20.44
CA THR A 296 10.48 32.01 -20.79
C THR A 296 9.49 32.72 -19.89
N THR A 297 9.95 33.64 -19.06
CA THR A 297 9.08 34.39 -18.15
C THR A 297 8.26 35.43 -18.91
N ASP A 298 7.02 35.60 -18.50
CA ASP A 298 6.10 36.61 -19.03
C ASP A 298 5.73 37.60 -17.91
N ASP A 299 5.86 38.91 -18.18
CA ASP A 299 5.58 39.98 -17.21
C ASP A 299 4.09 40.04 -16.80
N THR A 300 3.21 39.35 -17.53
CA THR A 300 1.79 39.19 -17.19
C THR A 300 1.52 37.99 -16.29
N LYS A 301 2.56 37.25 -15.88
CA LYS A 301 2.46 36.02 -15.09
C LYS A 301 3.24 36.11 -13.79
N ARG A 302 2.77 35.37 -12.77
CA ARG A 302 3.54 35.01 -11.57
C ARG A 302 3.91 33.54 -11.60
N TYR A 303 5.05 33.19 -11.02
CA TYR A 303 5.52 31.80 -10.98
C TYR A 303 5.65 31.34 -9.53
N PHE A 304 5.29 30.08 -9.28
CA PHE A 304 5.34 29.49 -7.95
C PHE A 304 5.99 28.12 -8.01
N VAL A 305 6.66 27.75 -6.93
CA VAL A 305 7.17 26.39 -6.72
C VAL A 305 6.66 25.88 -5.39
N THR A 306 6.21 24.63 -5.37
CA THR A 306 5.88 23.88 -4.16
C THR A 306 6.80 22.66 -4.08
N SER A 307 6.99 22.18 -2.87
CA SER A 307 7.58 20.87 -2.58
C SER A 307 6.46 19.85 -2.43
N VAL A 308 6.74 18.61 -2.83
CA VAL A 308 5.82 17.48 -2.72
C VAL A 308 6.52 16.38 -1.93
N ASP A 309 5.86 15.92 -0.88
CA ASP A 309 6.36 14.83 -0.04
C ASP A 309 5.96 13.44 -0.58
N VAL A 310 6.45 12.41 0.10
CA VAL A 310 6.18 10.99 -0.17
C VAL A 310 4.69 10.62 -0.18
N ASP A 311 3.86 11.36 0.55
CA ASP A 311 2.43 11.13 0.66
C ASP A 311 1.64 12.00 -0.34
N LEU A 312 2.35 12.67 -1.25
CA LEU A 312 1.82 13.60 -2.25
C LEU A 312 1.20 14.87 -1.65
N ASN A 313 1.50 15.16 -0.38
CA ASN A 313 1.16 16.43 0.21
C ASN A 313 2.02 17.51 -0.42
N GLU A 314 1.40 18.64 -0.67
CA GLU A 314 2.04 19.77 -1.32
C GLU A 314 2.17 20.91 -0.31
N SER A 315 3.33 21.55 -0.29
CA SER A 315 3.57 22.70 0.58
C SER A 315 2.80 23.95 0.13
N GLU A 316 2.83 24.98 0.97
CA GLU A 316 2.44 26.32 0.57
C GLU A 316 3.24 26.77 -0.68
N LYS A 317 2.64 27.66 -1.47
CA LYS A 317 3.26 28.13 -2.72
C LYS A 317 4.34 29.16 -2.41
N ALA A 318 5.58 28.86 -2.79
CA ALA A 318 6.65 29.83 -2.77
C ALA A 318 6.67 30.62 -4.08
N GLU A 319 6.31 31.90 -4.02
CA GLU A 319 6.35 32.82 -5.16
C GLU A 319 7.79 33.11 -5.59
N ALA A 320 8.01 33.17 -6.90
CA ALA A 320 9.29 33.49 -7.48
C ALA A 320 9.58 34.98 -7.43
N GLU A 321 10.73 35.36 -6.87
CA GLU A 321 11.25 36.72 -7.00
C GLU A 321 11.85 36.89 -8.41
N VAL A 322 11.36 37.89 -9.15
CA VAL A 322 11.88 38.24 -10.48
C VAL A 322 13.21 39.00 -10.33
N LYS A 323 14.27 38.52 -10.99
CA LYS A 323 15.60 39.14 -11.02
C LYS A 323 16.05 39.51 -12.43
#